data_AF-A0A6P3AN65-F1
#
_entry.id   AF-A0A6P3AN65-F1
#
_cell.length_a   1.000
_cell.length_b   1.000
_cell.length_c   1.000
_cell.angle_alpha   90.00
_cell.angle_beta   90.00
_cell.angle_gamma   90.00
#
_symmetry.space_group_name_H-M   'P 1'
#
loop_
_entity.id
_entity.type
_entity.pdbx_description
1 polymer ?
#
loop_
_entity_poly.entity_id
_entity_poly.type
_entity_poly.pdbx_seq_one_letter_code
_entity_poly.pdbx_strand_id
1 'polypeptide(L)'
;MQADAHNLIEVVKPGLATSVQDMGRQGYYHVGIPPSGSLDQYASRAANLLVGNPEEAAVLECTLLGPELMFHTDALIAVTGAEMTPKIDGIGQRCNVALRIRAGSVLSFNYVKAGARAYLAVAGGIDVPVVLGSRSTYTLGAIGGHAGRRLQKGDRLPIGAPVGTHREGRELPAAVSRPLDSQVELRVLTGLYHYRLTDDSARTFFDDEWTVAPEADRIGYRYKNGRALQFRPREQPFGAGADPSNIVDACYPIGSIQVPAGLEPIILHRDAVSGGGYATIGTVISADMDLIGQMQPNHRARFVRVTMADALAARREYQRRLALLRAVLRD
;
A
#
# COMPACT_ATOMS: atom_id res chain seq x y z
N MET A 1 -1.15 9.41 -30.34
CA MET A 1 -0.16 10.48 -30.11
C MET A 1 1.14 9.81 -29.75
N GLN A 2 2.19 10.01 -30.54
CA GLN A 2 3.54 9.60 -30.14
C GLN A 2 3.91 10.40 -28.89
N ALA A 3 4.17 9.71 -27.78
CA ALA A 3 4.80 10.33 -26.63
C ALA A 3 6.10 10.97 -27.11
N ASP A 4 6.27 12.26 -26.81
CA ASP A 4 7.49 12.99 -27.16
C ASP A 4 8.68 12.22 -26.56
N ALA A 5 9.66 11.85 -27.40
CA ALA A 5 10.71 10.88 -27.05
C ALA A 5 11.61 11.34 -25.89
N HIS A 6 11.44 12.57 -25.44
CA HIS A 6 12.18 13.22 -24.36
C HIS A 6 11.39 13.33 -23.05
N ASN A 7 10.07 13.11 -23.04
CA ASN A 7 9.24 13.24 -21.84
C ASN A 7 9.17 11.93 -21.04
N LEU A 8 10.31 11.47 -20.53
CA LEU A 8 10.43 10.19 -19.84
C LEU A 8 11.42 10.20 -18.66
N ILE A 9 11.23 9.21 -17.79
CA ILE A 9 12.12 8.86 -16.68
C ILE A 9 12.81 7.54 -17.03
N GLU A 10 14.13 7.49 -16.91
CA GLU A 10 14.90 6.25 -17.08
C GLU A 10 15.29 5.67 -15.72
N VAL A 11 15.10 4.36 -15.56
CA VAL A 11 15.47 3.63 -14.34
C VAL A 11 16.94 3.22 -14.40
N VAL A 12 17.80 3.94 -13.70
CA VAL A 12 19.24 3.60 -13.57
C VAL A 12 19.41 2.42 -12.60
N LYS A 13 18.71 2.47 -11.46
CA LYS A 13 18.60 1.36 -10.50
C LYS A 13 17.15 1.21 -10.05
N PRO A 14 16.59 0.00 -10.00
CA PRO A 14 15.16 -0.20 -9.70
C PRO A 14 14.80 -0.06 -8.21
N GLY A 15 15.78 0.01 -7.30
CA GLY A 15 15.53 -0.14 -5.87
C GLY A 15 15.22 -1.60 -5.50
N LEU A 16 14.63 -1.83 -4.31
CA LEU A 16 14.29 -3.18 -3.86
C LEU A 16 13.02 -3.71 -4.53
N ALA A 17 11.94 -2.92 -4.49
CA ALA A 17 10.67 -3.25 -5.11
C ALA A 17 9.91 -1.96 -5.44
N THR A 18 10.17 -1.42 -6.63
CA THR A 18 9.48 -0.25 -7.17
C THR A 18 8.45 -0.69 -8.21
N SER A 19 7.23 -0.17 -8.15
CA SER A 19 6.18 -0.45 -9.13
C SER A 19 5.30 0.77 -9.39
N VAL A 20 4.65 0.81 -10.56
CA VAL A 20 3.66 1.84 -10.87
C VAL A 20 2.34 1.48 -10.18
N GLN A 21 1.80 2.41 -9.41
CA GLN A 21 0.55 2.22 -8.67
C GLN A 21 -0.34 3.45 -8.82
N ASP A 22 -1.65 3.23 -8.94
CA ASP A 22 -2.68 4.26 -8.77
C ASP A 22 -3.62 3.87 -7.61
N MET A 23 -4.89 4.25 -7.67
CA MET A 23 -5.88 3.89 -6.64
C MET A 23 -6.45 2.47 -6.79
N GLY A 24 -6.02 1.73 -7.80
CA GLY A 24 -6.37 0.35 -8.05
C GLY A 24 -7.52 0.17 -9.04
N ARG A 25 -7.86 -1.11 -9.24
CA ARG A 25 -8.68 -1.65 -10.32
C ARG A 25 -9.88 -2.39 -9.77
N GLN A 26 -10.94 -1.65 -9.46
CA GLN A 26 -12.11 -2.20 -8.79
C GLN A 26 -13.00 -3.00 -9.76
N GLY A 27 -13.79 -3.95 -9.23
CA GLY A 27 -14.83 -4.66 -9.99
C GLY A 27 -14.47 -6.08 -10.46
N TYR A 28 -13.20 -6.49 -10.39
CA TYR A 28 -12.74 -7.78 -10.95
C TYR A 28 -12.39 -8.85 -9.88
N TYR A 29 -12.61 -8.55 -8.60
CA TYR A 29 -12.19 -9.45 -7.52
C TYR A 29 -12.96 -10.78 -7.50
N HIS A 30 -14.22 -10.76 -7.95
CA HIS A 30 -15.05 -11.95 -8.11
C HIS A 30 -14.51 -12.95 -9.15
N VAL A 31 -13.64 -12.50 -10.08
CA VAL A 31 -12.92 -13.37 -11.05
C VAL A 31 -11.45 -13.56 -10.70
N GLY A 32 -11.05 -13.28 -9.45
CA GLY A 32 -9.68 -13.52 -8.98
C GLY A 32 -8.66 -12.44 -9.31
N ILE A 33 -9.09 -11.26 -9.78
CA ILE A 33 -8.20 -10.13 -10.06
C ILE A 33 -8.30 -9.11 -8.90
N PRO A 34 -7.24 -8.94 -8.09
CA PRO A 34 -7.26 -8.02 -6.96
C PRO A 34 -7.26 -6.56 -7.38
N PRO A 35 -7.70 -5.64 -6.49
CA PRO A 35 -7.70 -4.22 -6.80
C PRO A 35 -6.30 -3.66 -7.05
N SER A 36 -5.25 -4.20 -6.43
CA SER A 36 -3.93 -3.57 -6.38
C SER A 36 -4.05 -2.12 -5.89
N GLY A 37 -3.24 -1.21 -6.42
CA GLY A 37 -3.17 0.17 -5.93
C GLY A 37 -2.07 0.37 -4.91
N SER A 38 -1.80 1.63 -4.61
CA SER A 38 -0.90 2.02 -3.52
C SER A 38 -1.35 1.39 -2.20
N LEU A 39 -0.42 0.79 -1.44
CA LEU A 39 -0.78 0.17 -0.15
C LEU A 39 -1.21 1.20 0.89
N ASP A 40 -0.56 2.35 0.89
CA ASP A 40 -0.94 3.56 1.62
C ASP A 40 -1.51 4.57 0.62
N GLN A 41 -2.84 4.57 0.50
CA GLN A 41 -3.53 5.44 -0.45
C GLN A 41 -3.49 6.90 -0.03
N TYR A 42 -3.43 7.18 1.27
CA TYR A 42 -3.35 8.55 1.77
C TYR A 42 -2.07 9.25 1.30
N ALA A 43 -0.91 8.60 1.49
CA ALA A 43 0.37 9.14 1.05
C ALA A 43 0.44 9.30 -0.47
N SER A 44 -0.04 8.31 -1.24
CA SER A 44 -0.10 8.37 -2.70
C SER A 44 -0.93 9.56 -3.21
N ARG A 45 -2.12 9.78 -2.65
CA ARG A 45 -2.95 10.96 -2.95
C ARG A 45 -2.24 12.26 -2.59
N ALA A 46 -1.57 12.32 -1.44
CA ALA A 46 -0.80 13.50 -1.03
C ALA A 46 0.33 13.83 -2.02
N ALA A 47 1.07 12.83 -2.50
CA ALA A 47 2.13 13.03 -3.50
C ALA A 47 1.57 13.65 -4.79
N ASN A 48 0.45 13.11 -5.30
CA ASN A 48 -0.20 13.64 -6.49
C ASN A 48 -0.68 15.08 -6.30
N LEU A 49 -1.35 15.39 -5.20
CA LEU A 49 -1.86 16.73 -4.93
C LEU A 49 -0.74 17.77 -4.77
N LEU A 50 0.41 17.39 -4.19
CA LEU A 50 1.58 18.27 -4.08
C LEU A 50 2.09 18.74 -5.45
N VAL A 51 2.11 17.83 -6.43
CA VAL A 51 2.52 18.17 -7.80
C VAL A 51 1.37 18.64 -8.68
N GLY A 52 0.16 18.85 -8.15
CA GLY A 52 -0.99 19.37 -8.90
C GLY A 52 -1.70 18.35 -9.81
N ASN A 53 -1.46 17.04 -9.62
CA ASN A 53 -2.16 15.99 -10.35
C ASN A 53 -3.56 15.73 -9.75
N PRO A 54 -4.47 15.10 -10.53
CA PRO A 54 -5.58 14.36 -9.94
C PRO A 54 -5.05 13.37 -8.90
N GLU A 55 -5.72 13.25 -7.75
CA GLU A 55 -5.23 12.44 -6.63
C GLU A 55 -5.18 10.94 -6.95
N GLU A 56 -5.92 10.50 -7.97
CA GLU A 56 -5.93 9.15 -8.53
C GLU A 56 -4.82 8.86 -9.56
N ALA A 57 -3.99 9.85 -9.92
CA ALA A 57 -2.94 9.64 -10.93
C ALA A 57 -1.92 8.58 -10.50
N ALA A 58 -1.29 7.93 -11.48
CA ALA A 58 -0.29 6.91 -11.21
C ALA A 58 1.01 7.51 -10.65
N VAL A 59 1.52 6.89 -9.60
CA VAL A 59 2.77 7.20 -8.90
C VAL A 59 3.70 6.00 -8.92
N LEU A 60 4.96 6.19 -8.53
CA LEU A 60 5.84 5.08 -8.19
C LEU A 60 5.72 4.78 -6.69
N GLU A 61 5.37 3.55 -6.34
CA GLU A 61 5.47 3.02 -4.99
C GLU A 61 6.86 2.39 -4.80
N CYS A 62 7.67 2.96 -3.91
CA CYS A 62 9.06 2.59 -3.63
C CYS A 62 9.16 1.92 -2.26
N THR A 63 9.50 0.62 -2.22
CA THR A 63 9.53 -0.16 -0.97
C THR A 63 10.94 -0.27 -0.39
N LEU A 64 11.14 0.19 0.85
CA LEU A 64 12.36 0.12 1.69
C LEU A 64 13.65 0.76 1.13
N LEU A 65 13.98 0.50 -0.13
CA LEU A 65 15.10 1.09 -0.87
C LEU A 65 14.57 1.65 -2.18
N GLY A 66 14.61 2.98 -2.31
CA GLY A 66 14.13 3.70 -3.49
C GLY A 66 15.00 3.49 -4.74
N PRO A 67 14.45 3.81 -5.93
CA PRO A 67 15.16 3.71 -7.20
C PRO A 67 16.17 4.86 -7.41
N GLU A 68 17.05 4.68 -8.39
CA GLU A 68 17.84 5.76 -8.98
C GLU A 68 17.26 6.05 -10.37
N LEU A 69 16.79 7.27 -10.59
CA LEU A 69 15.99 7.67 -11.75
C LEU A 69 16.62 8.87 -12.44
N MET A 70 16.90 8.75 -13.74
CA MET A 70 17.36 9.85 -14.59
C MET A 70 16.17 10.52 -15.26
N PHE A 71 16.06 11.84 -15.13
CA PHE A 71 15.00 12.62 -15.78
C PHE A 71 15.51 13.18 -17.11
N HIS A 72 14.84 12.87 -18.22
CA HIS A 72 15.22 13.39 -19.55
C HIS A 72 14.50 14.70 -19.92
N THR A 73 13.70 15.22 -19.00
CA THR A 73 12.91 16.45 -19.13
C THR A 73 12.86 17.17 -17.79
N ASP A 74 12.62 18.48 -17.82
CA ASP A 74 12.31 19.23 -16.61
C ASP A 74 10.98 18.74 -16.03
N ALA A 75 10.94 18.45 -14.74
CA ALA A 75 9.75 17.94 -14.08
C ALA A 75 9.56 18.53 -12.68
N LEU A 76 8.33 18.46 -12.18
CA LEU A 76 8.00 18.74 -10.78
C LEU A 76 7.64 17.40 -10.12
N ILE A 77 8.29 17.09 -9.01
CA ILE A 77 8.13 15.82 -8.30
C ILE A 77 7.75 16.05 -6.84
N ALA A 78 7.14 15.05 -6.20
CA ALA A 78 6.97 15.03 -4.75
C ALA A 78 7.14 13.61 -4.23
N VAL A 79 7.73 13.49 -3.03
CA VAL A 79 7.93 12.21 -2.34
C VAL A 79 7.23 12.27 -0.99
N THR A 80 6.27 11.37 -0.77
CA THR A 80 5.53 11.24 0.50
C THR A 80 5.60 9.80 1.03
N GLY A 81 4.93 9.53 2.16
CA GLY A 81 4.90 8.21 2.78
C GLY A 81 6.09 8.02 3.70
N ALA A 82 6.85 6.94 3.51
CA ALA A 82 8.01 6.63 4.32
C ALA A 82 9.05 7.76 4.33
N GLU A 83 9.76 7.89 5.46
CA GLU A 83 10.88 8.81 5.62
C GLU A 83 12.09 8.29 4.84
N MET A 84 12.05 8.54 3.54
CA MET A 84 13.07 8.19 2.56
C MET A 84 13.52 9.46 1.86
N THR A 85 14.57 10.11 2.39
CA THR A 85 15.03 11.42 1.90
C THR A 85 15.41 11.35 0.42
N PRO A 86 14.72 12.07 -0.48
CA PRO A 86 15.13 12.17 -1.88
C PRO A 86 16.44 12.96 -2.00
N LYS A 87 17.22 12.64 -3.02
CA LYS A 87 18.44 13.35 -3.39
C LYS A 87 18.40 13.67 -4.87
N ILE A 88 18.61 14.93 -5.21
CA ILE A 88 18.78 15.37 -6.60
C ILE A 88 20.26 15.62 -6.79
N ASP A 89 20.90 14.88 -7.71
CA ASP A 89 22.34 14.95 -7.99
C ASP A 89 23.20 14.79 -6.73
N GLY A 90 22.78 13.88 -5.84
CA GLY A 90 23.44 13.59 -4.57
C GLY A 90 23.10 14.55 -3.41
N ILE A 91 22.41 15.66 -3.67
CA ILE A 91 22.04 16.66 -2.67
C ILE A 91 20.68 16.32 -2.06
N GLY A 92 20.65 16.13 -0.73
CA GLY A 92 19.44 15.80 0.01
C GLY A 92 18.37 16.89 -0.07
N GLN A 93 17.13 16.46 -0.30
CA GLN A 93 15.93 17.29 -0.43
C GLN A 93 14.90 16.90 0.64
N ARG A 94 13.94 17.79 0.90
CA ARG A 94 12.86 17.54 1.87
C ARG A 94 11.81 16.61 1.27
N CYS A 95 11.34 15.63 2.06
CA CYS A 95 10.10 14.91 1.75
C CYS A 95 8.90 15.85 1.90
N ASN A 96 7.77 15.44 1.34
CA ASN A 96 6.47 16.13 1.43
C ASN A 96 6.48 17.57 0.88
N VAL A 97 7.38 17.85 -0.07
CA VAL A 97 7.49 19.12 -0.78
C VAL A 97 7.50 18.85 -2.29
N ALA A 98 6.89 19.75 -3.06
CA ALA A 98 7.00 19.76 -4.52
C ALA A 98 8.36 20.34 -4.94
N LEU A 99 9.19 19.51 -5.56
CA LEU A 99 10.58 19.80 -5.91
C LEU A 99 10.73 19.87 -7.43
N ARG A 100 11.45 20.88 -7.92
CA ARG A 100 11.87 20.93 -9.33
C ARG A 100 13.05 19.98 -9.55
N ILE A 101 12.99 19.20 -10.62
CA ILE A 101 14.12 18.45 -11.15
C ILE A 101 14.34 18.87 -12.60
N ARG A 102 15.60 19.10 -12.98
CA ARG A 102 15.97 19.51 -14.34
C ARG A 102 16.23 18.29 -15.22
N ALA A 103 16.07 18.45 -16.53
CA ALA A 103 16.55 17.47 -17.49
C ALA A 103 18.04 17.18 -17.27
N GLY A 104 18.40 15.90 -17.29
CA GLY A 104 19.74 15.39 -17.02
C GLY A 104 20.07 15.15 -15.55
N SER A 105 19.20 15.54 -14.61
CA SER A 105 19.39 15.27 -13.19
C SER A 105 18.99 13.84 -12.80
N VAL A 106 19.67 13.32 -11.78
CA VAL A 106 19.39 12.01 -11.18
C VAL A 106 18.74 12.16 -9.82
N LEU A 107 17.55 11.57 -9.68
CA LEU A 107 16.88 11.37 -8.40
C LEU A 107 17.32 10.05 -7.78
N SER A 108 17.76 10.08 -6.53
CA SER A 108 18.07 8.91 -5.71
C SER A 108 17.55 9.10 -4.29
N PHE A 109 17.78 8.13 -3.40
CA PHE A 109 17.23 8.16 -2.05
C PHE A 109 18.25 7.74 -1.00
N ASN A 110 18.12 8.29 0.22
CA ASN A 110 18.70 7.66 1.41
C ASN A 110 17.96 6.36 1.76
N TYR A 111 18.58 5.53 2.61
CA TYR A 111 17.87 4.44 3.28
C TYR A 111 16.66 4.95 4.05
N VAL A 112 15.60 4.15 4.07
CA VAL A 112 14.38 4.45 4.83
C VAL A 112 14.68 4.54 6.33
N LYS A 113 14.16 5.58 6.99
CA LYS A 113 14.29 5.78 8.45
C LYS A 113 13.04 5.36 9.22
N ALA A 114 11.87 5.62 8.66
CA ALA A 114 10.57 5.28 9.23
C ALA A 114 9.57 4.99 8.10
N GLY A 115 8.55 4.17 8.37
CA GLY A 115 7.62 3.68 7.35
C GLY A 115 8.27 2.67 6.38
N ALA A 116 7.52 2.14 5.43
CA ALA A 116 8.01 1.10 4.52
C ALA A 116 7.96 1.51 3.04
N ARG A 117 7.01 2.38 2.68
CA ARG A 117 6.73 2.74 1.28
C ARG A 117 6.72 4.25 1.09
N ALA A 118 7.61 4.73 0.23
CA ALA A 118 7.58 6.08 -0.28
C ALA A 118 6.80 6.14 -1.60
N TYR A 119 6.12 7.24 -1.87
CA TYR A 119 5.36 7.46 -3.09
C TYR A 119 5.95 8.65 -3.84
N LEU A 120 6.45 8.40 -5.04
CA LEU A 120 6.98 9.43 -5.93
C LEU A 120 5.93 9.77 -6.99
N ALA A 121 5.38 10.97 -6.90
CA ALA A 121 4.56 11.56 -7.94
C ALA A 121 5.39 12.50 -8.82
N VAL A 122 5.02 12.58 -10.09
CA VAL A 122 5.56 13.53 -11.07
C VAL A 122 4.38 14.27 -11.69
N ALA A 123 4.49 15.59 -11.87
CA ALA A 123 3.46 16.38 -12.53
C ALA A 123 3.12 15.80 -13.91
N GLY A 124 1.83 15.58 -14.20
CA GLY A 124 1.34 14.84 -15.36
C GLY A 124 1.11 13.34 -15.12
N GLY A 125 1.70 12.77 -14.07
CA GLY A 125 1.58 11.36 -13.71
C GLY A 125 2.45 10.43 -14.54
N ILE A 126 2.56 9.16 -14.12
CA ILE A 126 3.26 8.12 -14.89
C ILE A 126 2.31 7.55 -15.96
N ASP A 127 2.58 7.82 -17.24
CA ASP A 127 1.64 7.54 -18.34
C ASP A 127 1.82 6.16 -18.98
N VAL A 128 1.72 5.12 -18.15
CA VAL A 128 1.64 3.74 -18.61
C VAL A 128 0.21 3.40 -19.10
N PRO A 129 0.03 2.36 -19.93
CA PRO A 129 -1.29 1.96 -20.37
C PRO A 129 -2.27 1.65 -19.23
N VAL A 130 -3.53 2.02 -19.42
CA VAL A 130 -4.63 1.65 -18.52
C VAL A 130 -5.07 0.24 -18.83
N VAL A 131 -5.05 -0.65 -17.83
CA VAL A 131 -5.47 -2.05 -17.95
C VAL A 131 -6.62 -2.31 -16.97
N LEU A 132 -7.77 -2.72 -17.50
CA LEU A 132 -9.06 -2.85 -16.80
C LEU A 132 -9.41 -1.64 -15.91
N GLY A 133 -9.17 -0.43 -16.41
CA GLY A 133 -9.52 0.81 -15.71
C GLY A 133 -8.49 1.33 -14.69
N SER A 134 -7.29 0.74 -14.62
CA SER A 134 -6.23 1.16 -13.71
C SER A 134 -4.84 1.02 -14.33
N ARG A 135 -3.89 1.83 -13.84
CA ARG A 135 -2.45 1.77 -14.13
C ARG A 135 -1.68 0.99 -13.07
N SER A 136 -2.33 0.39 -12.08
CA SER A 136 -1.64 -0.37 -11.04
C SER A 136 -1.06 -1.69 -11.52
N THR A 137 0.21 -1.93 -11.14
CA THR A 137 0.88 -3.22 -11.29
C THR A 137 0.31 -4.25 -10.31
N TYR A 138 -0.17 -5.37 -10.85
CA TYR A 138 -0.38 -6.62 -10.14
C TYR A 138 0.68 -7.63 -10.60
N THR A 139 1.71 -7.83 -9.76
CA THR A 139 2.92 -8.58 -10.17
C THR A 139 2.62 -10.06 -10.38
N LEU A 140 1.82 -10.69 -9.51
CA LEU A 140 1.53 -12.14 -9.60
C LEU A 140 0.77 -12.51 -10.87
N GLY A 141 -0.10 -11.62 -11.36
CA GLY A 141 -0.84 -11.81 -12.62
C GLY A 141 -0.19 -11.18 -13.85
N ALA A 142 0.96 -10.51 -13.71
CA ALA A 142 1.58 -9.73 -14.78
C ALA A 142 0.64 -8.69 -15.44
N ILE A 143 -0.18 -7.99 -14.64
CA ILE A 143 -1.22 -7.05 -15.14
C ILE A 143 -0.86 -5.60 -14.79
N GLY A 144 -0.99 -4.69 -15.76
CA GLY A 144 -0.94 -3.25 -15.53
C GLY A 144 0.43 -2.68 -15.16
N GLY A 145 0.47 -1.37 -14.90
CA GLY A 145 1.71 -0.64 -14.65
C GLY A 145 2.70 -0.73 -15.81
N HIS A 146 3.98 -0.83 -15.49
CA HIS A 146 5.03 -1.03 -16.50
C HIS A 146 5.22 -2.52 -16.78
N ALA A 147 4.66 -2.99 -17.90
CA ALA A 147 4.77 -4.38 -18.37
C ALA A 147 4.34 -5.45 -17.34
N GLY A 148 3.43 -5.14 -16.42
CA GLY A 148 2.92 -6.11 -15.43
C GLY A 148 3.89 -6.46 -14.30
N ARG A 149 5.04 -5.77 -14.18
CA ARG A 149 6.12 -6.15 -13.27
C ARG A 149 6.68 -4.97 -12.47
N ARG A 150 7.53 -5.29 -11.51
CA ARG A 150 8.40 -4.31 -10.85
C ARG A 150 9.34 -3.69 -11.90
N LEU A 151 9.77 -2.46 -11.63
CA LEU A 151 10.74 -1.76 -12.46
C LEU A 151 12.08 -2.51 -12.48
N GLN A 152 12.76 -2.41 -13.61
CA GLN A 152 14.08 -2.99 -13.87
C GLN A 152 15.00 -1.92 -14.44
N LYS A 153 16.31 -2.16 -14.35
CA LYS A 153 17.32 -1.27 -14.94
C LYS A 153 17.06 -1.10 -16.44
N GLY A 154 17.12 0.14 -16.92
CA GLY A 154 16.90 0.51 -18.32
C GLY A 154 15.44 0.70 -18.72
N ASP A 155 14.48 0.46 -17.81
CA ASP A 155 13.09 0.80 -18.06
C ASP A 155 12.93 2.30 -18.30
N ARG A 156 12.05 2.65 -19.23
CA ARG A 156 11.70 4.04 -19.57
C ARG A 156 10.23 4.25 -19.31
N LEU A 157 9.92 5.17 -18.42
CA LEU A 157 8.58 5.50 -17.98
C LEU A 157 8.16 6.84 -18.58
N PRO A 158 7.15 6.88 -19.46
CA PRO A 158 6.64 8.14 -19.99
C PRO A 158 5.96 8.97 -18.88
N ILE A 159 6.09 10.28 -18.98
CA ILE A 159 5.39 11.24 -18.13
C ILE A 159 4.19 11.80 -18.92
N GLY A 160 3.03 11.91 -18.28
CA GLY A 160 1.85 12.50 -18.89
C GLY A 160 1.96 14.03 -19.04
N ALA A 161 0.98 14.62 -19.72
CA ALA A 161 0.86 16.07 -19.79
C ALA A 161 0.31 16.64 -18.46
N PRO A 162 0.95 17.63 -17.84
CA PRO A 162 0.44 18.27 -16.63
C PRO A 162 -0.90 19.00 -16.90
N VAL A 163 -1.90 18.80 -16.04
CA VAL A 163 -3.30 19.28 -16.23
C VAL A 163 -3.77 20.30 -15.17
N GLY A 164 -2.90 20.72 -14.23
CA GLY A 164 -3.27 21.56 -13.09
C GLY A 164 -2.32 22.73 -12.83
N THR A 165 -2.47 23.39 -11.69
CA THR A 165 -1.49 24.39 -11.23
C THR A 165 -0.32 23.67 -10.58
N HIS A 166 0.85 23.79 -11.20
CA HIS A 166 2.10 23.16 -10.75
C HIS A 166 2.98 24.21 -10.09
N ARG A 167 3.15 24.13 -8.76
CA ARG A 167 3.91 25.10 -7.99
C ARG A 167 5.03 24.41 -7.21
N GLU A 168 6.27 24.79 -7.51
CA GLU A 168 7.43 24.42 -6.71
C GLU A 168 7.33 24.97 -5.30
N GLY A 169 7.80 24.20 -4.31
CA GLY A 169 7.80 24.58 -2.91
C GLY A 169 6.46 24.40 -2.20
N ARG A 170 5.41 23.90 -2.87
CA ARG A 170 4.18 23.46 -2.18
C ARG A 170 4.54 22.35 -1.19
N GLU A 171 4.10 22.48 0.05
CA GLU A 171 4.48 21.59 1.16
C GLU A 171 3.23 20.98 1.80
N LEU A 172 3.32 19.72 2.22
CA LEU A 172 2.27 19.05 2.98
C LEU A 172 2.29 19.60 4.42
N PRO A 173 1.22 20.25 4.89
CA PRO A 173 1.20 20.76 6.25
C PRO A 173 1.32 19.64 7.28
N ALA A 174 2.04 19.89 8.38
CA ALA A 174 2.18 18.93 9.48
C ALA A 174 0.82 18.51 10.08
N ALA A 175 -0.19 19.37 10.02
CA ALA A 175 -1.55 19.07 10.50
C ALA A 175 -2.25 17.91 9.73
N VAL A 176 -1.79 17.60 8.52
CA VAL A 176 -2.33 16.52 7.68
C VAL A 176 -1.33 15.39 7.46
N SER A 177 -0.15 15.44 8.08
CA SER A 177 0.79 14.32 8.06
C SER A 177 0.30 13.18 8.97
N ARG A 178 0.84 11.98 8.76
CA ARG A 178 0.62 10.83 9.65
C ARG A 178 1.93 10.46 10.32
N PRO A 179 1.91 10.11 11.62
CA PRO A 179 3.05 9.46 12.22
C PRO A 179 3.29 8.09 11.58
N LEU A 180 4.55 7.69 11.52
CA LEU A 180 5.01 6.41 10.99
C LEU A 180 5.49 5.53 12.14
N ASP A 181 4.56 5.19 13.03
CA ASP A 181 4.87 4.48 14.26
C ASP A 181 5.36 3.05 13.98
N SER A 182 6.34 2.60 14.76
CA SER A 182 6.84 1.23 14.74
C SER A 182 5.96 0.26 15.53
N GLN A 183 5.00 0.80 16.29
CA GLN A 183 3.95 0.07 17.00
C GLN A 183 2.60 0.69 16.65
N VAL A 184 1.66 -0.12 16.15
CA VAL A 184 0.33 0.37 15.74
C VAL A 184 -0.78 -0.45 16.37
N GLU A 185 -1.93 0.18 16.60
CA GLU A 185 -3.18 -0.53 16.86
C GLU A 185 -3.95 -0.68 15.56
N LEU A 186 -4.33 -1.92 15.24
CA LEU A 186 -5.12 -2.24 14.05
C LEU A 186 -6.52 -2.64 14.49
N ARG A 187 -7.53 -1.86 14.09
CA ARG A 187 -8.92 -2.14 14.45
C ARG A 187 -9.50 -3.24 13.58
N VAL A 188 -10.04 -4.26 14.22
CA VAL A 188 -10.53 -5.49 13.59
C VAL A 188 -12.01 -5.70 13.91
N LEU A 189 -12.80 -5.85 12.85
CA LEU A 189 -14.15 -6.39 12.96
C LEU A 189 -14.05 -7.92 12.97
N THR A 190 -14.67 -8.59 13.94
CA THR A 190 -14.65 -10.06 14.03
C THR A 190 -15.32 -10.70 12.81
N GLY A 191 -14.66 -11.73 12.25
CA GLY A 191 -15.04 -12.37 11.00
C GLY A 191 -16.02 -13.53 11.19
N LEU A 192 -16.55 -14.03 10.08
CA LEU A 192 -17.55 -15.11 10.08
C LEU A 192 -17.05 -16.40 10.72
N TYR A 193 -15.75 -16.68 10.69
CA TYR A 193 -15.16 -17.89 11.26
C TYR A 193 -14.55 -17.67 12.65
N HIS A 194 -14.73 -16.49 13.25
CA HIS A 194 -14.23 -16.20 14.60
C HIS A 194 -14.74 -17.21 15.65
N TYR A 195 -15.98 -17.69 15.51
CA TYR A 195 -16.57 -18.69 16.41
C TYR A 195 -15.83 -20.04 16.42
N ARG A 196 -14.96 -20.29 15.43
CA ARG A 196 -14.16 -21.50 15.34
C ARG A 196 -12.99 -21.48 16.32
N LEU A 197 -12.56 -20.32 16.81
CA LEU A 197 -11.53 -20.24 17.85
C LEU A 197 -12.09 -20.71 19.20
N THR A 198 -11.20 -21.26 20.04
CA THR A 198 -11.52 -21.41 21.47
C THR A 198 -11.67 -20.03 22.11
N ASP A 199 -12.39 -19.94 23.23
CA ASP A 199 -12.59 -18.65 23.92
C ASP A 199 -11.26 -18.07 24.44
N ASP A 200 -10.31 -18.94 24.78
CA ASP A 200 -8.94 -18.54 25.10
C ASP A 200 -8.27 -17.88 23.91
N SER A 201 -8.18 -18.57 22.76
CA SER A 201 -7.52 -18.05 21.56
C SER A 201 -8.18 -16.81 20.98
N ALA A 202 -9.51 -16.73 21.04
CA ALA A 202 -10.24 -15.52 20.66
C ALA A 202 -9.82 -14.32 21.52
N ARG A 203 -9.60 -14.52 22.83
CA ARG A 203 -9.13 -13.47 23.74
C ARG A 203 -7.65 -13.14 23.51
N THR A 204 -6.78 -14.15 23.48
CA THR A 204 -5.33 -13.96 23.36
C THR A 204 -4.92 -13.28 22.06
N PHE A 205 -5.67 -13.49 20.97
CA PHE A 205 -5.45 -12.78 19.71
C PHE A 205 -5.47 -11.25 19.85
N PHE A 206 -6.37 -10.71 20.68
CA PHE A 206 -6.48 -9.27 20.92
C PHE A 206 -5.60 -8.78 22.09
N ASP A 207 -5.25 -9.65 23.04
CA ASP A 207 -4.34 -9.30 24.14
C ASP A 207 -2.87 -9.22 23.68
N ASP A 208 -2.49 -10.10 22.75
CA ASP A 208 -1.10 -10.26 22.33
C ASP A 208 -0.62 -9.12 21.43
N GLU A 209 0.68 -8.85 21.53
CA GLU A 209 1.41 -8.03 20.58
C GLU A 209 1.99 -8.93 19.49
N TRP A 210 1.75 -8.56 18.23
CA TRP A 210 2.14 -9.33 17.06
C TRP A 210 3.24 -8.60 16.30
N THR A 211 4.23 -9.32 15.79
CA THR A 211 5.37 -8.75 15.10
C THR A 211 5.30 -9.07 13.60
N VAL A 212 5.48 -8.06 12.73
CA VAL A 212 5.52 -8.27 11.28
C VAL A 212 6.72 -9.14 10.90
N ALA A 213 6.47 -10.21 10.17
CA ALA A 213 7.49 -11.14 9.69
C ALA A 213 8.19 -10.60 8.43
N PRO A 214 9.43 -11.06 8.13
CA PRO A 214 10.19 -10.63 6.95
C PRO A 214 9.50 -10.90 5.60
N GLU A 215 8.61 -11.89 5.55
CA GLU A 215 7.90 -12.33 4.34
C GLU A 215 6.72 -11.41 3.96
N ALA A 216 6.51 -10.29 4.68
CA ALA A 216 5.44 -9.36 4.40
C ALA A 216 5.58 -8.70 3.01
N ASP A 217 4.51 -8.74 2.22
CA ASP A 217 4.48 -8.18 0.88
C ASP A 217 3.14 -7.52 0.54
N ARG A 218 2.88 -7.28 -0.75
CA ARG A 218 1.63 -6.65 -1.23
C ARG A 218 0.43 -7.61 -1.23
N ILE A 219 0.66 -8.92 -1.19
CA ILE A 219 -0.39 -9.95 -1.11
C ILE A 219 -0.87 -10.05 0.33
N GLY A 220 0.06 -10.14 1.28
CA GLY A 220 -0.29 -10.24 2.69
C GLY A 220 0.83 -9.94 3.66
N TYR A 221 0.44 -9.46 4.83
CA TYR A 221 1.31 -9.21 5.96
C TYR A 221 1.20 -10.36 6.95
N ARG A 222 2.29 -11.12 7.09
CA ARG A 222 2.42 -12.20 8.07
C ARG A 222 2.89 -11.66 9.40
N TYR A 223 2.32 -12.17 10.48
CA TYR A 223 2.65 -11.79 11.85
C TYR A 223 3.07 -13.01 12.67
N LYS A 224 3.99 -12.78 13.61
CA LYS A 224 4.57 -13.80 14.51
C LYS A 224 4.68 -13.27 15.94
N ASN A 225 5.23 -14.09 16.84
CA ASN A 225 5.51 -13.80 18.24
C ASN A 225 4.28 -13.61 19.16
N GLY A 226 3.06 -13.86 18.68
CA GLY A 226 1.89 -14.06 19.54
C GLY A 226 1.71 -15.53 19.92
N ARG A 227 0.78 -15.82 20.84
CA ARG A 227 0.43 -17.20 21.21
C ARG A 227 -0.27 -17.91 20.05
N ALA A 228 0.07 -19.18 19.87
CA ALA A 228 -0.63 -20.03 18.89
C ALA A 228 -2.13 -20.11 19.22
N LEU A 229 -2.96 -19.90 18.21
CA LEU A 229 -4.41 -19.96 18.31
C LEU A 229 -4.88 -21.40 18.12
N GLN A 230 -5.88 -21.79 18.92
CA GLN A 230 -6.51 -23.09 18.86
C GLN A 230 -7.91 -22.97 18.29
N PHE A 231 -8.25 -23.91 17.40
CA PHE A 231 -9.57 -24.05 16.84
C PHE A 231 -10.35 -25.13 17.60
N ARG A 232 -11.64 -24.89 17.82
CA ARG A 232 -12.57 -25.85 18.42
C ARG A 232 -12.62 -27.12 17.53
N PRO A 233 -12.52 -28.33 18.10
CA PRO A 233 -12.66 -29.56 17.33
C PRO A 233 -13.96 -29.58 16.53
N ARG A 234 -13.91 -30.11 15.31
CA ARG A 234 -15.09 -30.45 14.50
C ARG A 234 -14.74 -31.57 13.52
N GLU A 235 -15.76 -32.22 13.02
CA GLU A 235 -15.66 -32.93 11.75
C GLU A 235 -15.51 -31.90 10.62
N GLN A 236 -14.53 -32.10 9.73
CA GLN A 236 -14.34 -31.20 8.60
C GLN A 236 -15.43 -31.43 7.56
N PRO A 237 -16.06 -30.36 7.05
CA PRO A 237 -17.09 -30.48 6.04
C PRO A 237 -16.46 -30.97 4.74
N PHE A 238 -17.26 -31.65 3.93
CA PHE A 238 -16.86 -32.05 2.59
C PHE A 238 -16.32 -30.84 1.80
N GLY A 239 -15.14 -31.00 1.19
CA GLY A 239 -14.47 -29.95 0.42
C GLY A 239 -13.50 -29.07 1.22
N ALA A 240 -13.42 -29.19 2.55
CA ALA A 240 -12.37 -28.56 3.34
C ALA A 240 -11.14 -29.48 3.50
N GLY A 241 -9.97 -28.88 3.68
CA GLY A 241 -8.76 -29.61 4.07
C GLY A 241 -8.81 -30.14 5.52
N ALA A 242 -7.84 -30.98 5.88
CA ALA A 242 -7.80 -31.64 7.18
C ALA A 242 -7.45 -30.71 8.35
N ASP A 243 -6.78 -29.58 8.09
CA ASP A 243 -6.33 -28.66 9.14
C ASP A 243 -7.52 -27.98 9.84
N PRO A 244 -7.53 -27.82 11.18
CA PRO A 244 -8.64 -27.19 11.90
C PRO A 244 -9.01 -25.77 11.46
N SER A 245 -8.05 -25.04 10.86
CA SER A 245 -8.27 -23.72 10.26
C SER A 245 -8.89 -23.79 8.87
N ASN A 246 -8.99 -24.97 8.25
CA ASN A 246 -9.57 -25.11 6.93
C ASN A 246 -11.10 -24.97 6.94
N ILE A 247 -11.61 -24.39 5.87
CA ILE A 247 -13.03 -24.22 5.55
C ILE A 247 -13.28 -24.69 4.12
N VAL A 248 -14.56 -24.84 3.74
CA VAL A 248 -14.91 -24.86 2.31
C VAL A 248 -14.60 -23.48 1.76
N ASP A 249 -14.00 -23.42 0.57
CA ASP A 249 -13.50 -22.19 -0.02
C ASP A 249 -14.54 -21.06 0.03
N ALA A 250 -14.09 -19.90 0.53
CA ALA A 250 -14.90 -18.71 0.67
C ALA A 250 -14.18 -17.50 0.09
N CYS A 251 -14.94 -16.47 -0.29
CA CYS A 251 -14.37 -15.19 -0.68
C CYS A 251 -13.73 -14.49 0.52
N TYR A 252 -12.57 -13.89 0.31
CA TYR A 252 -11.87 -13.12 1.33
C TYR A 252 -12.06 -11.63 1.09
N PRO A 253 -12.44 -10.83 2.10
CA PRO A 253 -12.33 -9.38 1.98
C PRO A 253 -10.87 -8.94 2.07
N ILE A 254 -10.55 -7.82 1.42
CA ILE A 254 -9.27 -7.11 1.64
C ILE A 254 -9.21 -6.67 3.11
N GLY A 255 -8.08 -6.93 3.76
CA GLY A 255 -7.88 -6.75 5.20
C GLY A 255 -8.28 -7.97 6.04
N SER A 256 -8.78 -9.05 5.45
CA SER A 256 -9.10 -10.27 6.19
C SER A 256 -7.86 -10.89 6.83
N ILE A 257 -8.08 -11.51 7.99
CA ILE A 257 -7.03 -12.12 8.80
C ILE A 257 -7.21 -13.63 8.77
N GLN A 258 -6.31 -14.31 8.07
CA GLN A 258 -6.20 -15.77 8.06
C GLN A 258 -5.24 -16.22 9.14
N VAL A 259 -5.45 -17.40 9.72
CA VAL A 259 -4.49 -17.98 10.66
C VAL A 259 -4.28 -19.47 10.35
N PRO A 260 -3.52 -19.79 9.28
CA PRO A 260 -3.23 -21.18 8.92
C PRO A 260 -2.62 -21.94 10.10
N ALA A 261 -3.16 -23.12 10.40
CA ALA A 261 -2.77 -23.97 11.53
C ALA A 261 -2.79 -23.27 12.91
N GLY A 262 -3.38 -22.07 13.02
CA GLY A 262 -3.40 -21.28 14.24
C GLY A 262 -2.07 -20.58 14.59
N LEU A 263 -1.05 -20.60 13.73
CA LEU A 263 0.29 -20.15 14.12
C LEU A 263 0.55 -18.68 13.80
N GLU A 264 0.26 -18.26 12.57
CA GLU A 264 0.69 -16.96 12.06
C GLU A 264 -0.50 -16.23 11.45
N PRO A 265 -0.98 -15.12 12.06
CA PRO A 265 -1.97 -14.27 11.44
C PRO A 265 -1.41 -13.66 10.14
N ILE A 266 -2.19 -13.73 9.07
CA ILE A 266 -1.86 -13.16 7.77
C ILE A 266 -2.98 -12.20 7.40
N ILE A 267 -2.66 -10.91 7.30
CA ILE A 267 -3.60 -9.90 6.81
C ILE A 267 -3.47 -9.81 5.30
N LEU A 268 -4.52 -10.17 4.58
CA LEU A 268 -4.58 -10.03 3.12
C LEU A 268 -4.65 -8.55 2.73
N HIS A 269 -3.76 -8.10 1.84
CA HIS A 269 -3.67 -6.71 1.40
C HIS A 269 -4.10 -6.56 -0.07
N ARG A 270 -3.68 -5.51 -0.75
CA ARG A 270 -4.27 -5.06 -2.02
C ARG A 270 -3.98 -5.95 -3.22
N ASP A 271 -2.96 -6.80 -3.18
CA ASP A 271 -2.69 -7.82 -4.20
C ASP A 271 -3.13 -9.22 -3.75
N ALA A 272 -4.00 -9.32 -2.73
CA ALA A 272 -4.45 -10.59 -2.17
C ALA A 272 -5.20 -11.49 -3.17
N VAL A 273 -5.17 -12.79 -2.90
CA VAL A 273 -6.10 -13.74 -3.52
C VAL A 273 -7.55 -13.42 -3.13
N SER A 274 -8.51 -13.71 -4.01
CA SER A 274 -9.93 -13.38 -3.80
C SER A 274 -10.70 -14.34 -2.91
N GLY A 275 -10.18 -15.54 -2.70
CA GLY A 275 -10.79 -16.56 -1.88
C GLY A 275 -9.87 -17.75 -1.66
N GLY A 276 -10.33 -18.68 -0.84
CA GLY A 276 -9.62 -19.92 -0.54
C GLY A 276 -10.17 -20.60 0.71
N GLY A 277 -9.47 -21.66 1.14
CA GLY A 277 -9.94 -22.59 2.17
C GLY A 277 -9.42 -22.35 3.59
N TYR A 278 -9.00 -21.14 3.97
CA TYR A 278 -8.57 -20.80 5.33
C TYR A 278 -9.60 -19.90 6.04
N ALA A 279 -9.94 -20.26 7.27
CA ALA A 279 -10.84 -19.49 8.12
C ALA A 279 -10.30 -18.07 8.33
N THR A 280 -11.16 -17.07 8.08
CA THR A 280 -10.87 -15.67 8.41
C THR A 280 -11.48 -15.31 9.76
N ILE A 281 -10.62 -14.98 10.73
CA ILE A 281 -11.04 -14.70 12.12
C ILE A 281 -11.51 -13.25 12.30
N GLY A 282 -11.19 -12.38 11.35
CA GLY A 282 -11.45 -10.95 11.42
C GLY A 282 -11.12 -10.25 10.12
N THR A 283 -11.42 -8.96 10.06
CA THR A 283 -11.02 -8.06 8.98
C THR A 283 -10.58 -6.74 9.58
N VAL A 284 -9.35 -6.33 9.26
CA VAL A 284 -8.88 -4.97 9.57
C VAL A 284 -9.74 -3.98 8.81
N ILE A 285 -10.25 -2.97 9.50
CA ILE A 285 -11.11 -1.97 8.88
C ILE A 285 -10.34 -1.19 7.81
N SER A 286 -11.05 -0.77 6.76
CA SER A 286 -10.41 -0.09 5.61
C SER A 286 -9.63 1.17 5.98
N ALA A 287 -10.01 1.85 7.07
CA ALA A 287 -9.35 3.08 7.55
C ALA A 287 -7.91 2.84 8.09
N ASP A 288 -7.58 1.60 8.45
CA ASP A 288 -6.29 1.23 9.04
C ASP A 288 -5.36 0.52 8.05
N MET A 289 -5.84 0.17 6.85
CA MET A 289 -5.05 -0.55 5.84
C MET A 289 -3.80 0.22 5.37
N ASP A 290 -3.88 1.55 5.35
CA ASP A 290 -2.74 2.42 5.03
C ASP A 290 -1.60 2.29 6.07
N LEU A 291 -1.94 2.03 7.36
CA LEU A 291 -0.94 1.82 8.41
C LEU A 291 -0.12 0.56 8.12
N ILE A 292 -0.78 -0.53 7.73
CA ILE A 292 -0.14 -1.79 7.37
C ILE A 292 0.84 -1.58 6.22
N GLY A 293 0.46 -0.76 5.23
CA GLY A 293 1.32 -0.40 4.10
C GLY A 293 2.63 0.30 4.49
N GLN A 294 2.74 0.82 5.72
CA GLN A 294 3.94 1.46 6.26
C GLN A 294 4.68 0.61 7.31
N MET A 295 4.15 -0.54 7.71
CA MET A 295 4.85 -1.41 8.66
C MET A 295 6.04 -2.11 7.99
N GLN A 296 7.21 -2.05 8.62
CA GLN A 296 8.41 -2.81 8.24
C GLN A 296 8.47 -4.15 8.98
N PRO A 297 9.30 -5.12 8.54
CA PRO A 297 9.65 -6.26 9.36
C PRO A 297 10.07 -5.85 10.77
N ASN A 298 9.66 -6.63 11.77
CA ASN A 298 9.84 -6.37 13.20
C ASN A 298 9.03 -5.19 13.80
N HIS A 299 8.25 -4.45 13.01
CA HIS A 299 7.23 -3.55 13.57
C HIS A 299 6.16 -4.37 14.29
N ARG A 300 5.49 -3.75 15.26
CA ARG A 300 4.57 -4.42 16.16
C ARG A 300 3.14 -3.91 15.94
N ALA A 301 2.18 -4.80 16.03
CA ALA A 301 0.76 -4.49 15.97
C ALA A 301 0.04 -5.12 17.15
N ARG A 302 -0.88 -4.38 17.75
CA ARG A 302 -1.94 -4.95 18.58
C ARG A 302 -3.24 -4.90 17.80
N PHE A 303 -3.95 -6.01 17.75
CA PHE A 303 -5.29 -6.03 17.17
C PHE A 303 -6.30 -5.56 18.21
N VAL A 304 -7.18 -4.65 17.81
CA VAL A 304 -8.22 -4.10 18.69
C VAL A 304 -9.58 -4.45 18.13
N ARG A 305 -10.39 -5.16 18.91
CA ARG A 305 -11.76 -5.51 18.50
C ARG A 305 -12.61 -4.25 18.42
N VAL A 306 -13.35 -4.08 17.32
CA VAL A 306 -14.29 -2.97 17.12
C VAL A 306 -15.66 -3.43 16.66
N THR A 307 -16.66 -2.57 16.81
CA THR A 307 -18.01 -2.78 16.27
C THR A 307 -18.12 -2.24 14.84
N MET A 308 -19.24 -2.57 14.16
CA MET A 308 -19.56 -1.97 12.86
C MET A 308 -19.73 -0.43 12.96
N ALA A 309 -20.29 0.06 14.08
CA ALA A 309 -20.47 1.50 14.29
C ALA A 309 -19.12 2.23 14.37
N ASP A 310 -18.15 1.64 15.08
CA ASP A 310 -16.78 2.16 15.19
C ASP A 310 -16.08 2.16 13.83
N ALA A 311 -16.21 1.08 13.05
CA ALA A 311 -15.64 0.96 11.72
C ALA A 311 -16.20 2.04 10.77
N LEU A 312 -17.50 2.30 10.81
CA LEU A 312 -18.14 3.36 10.03
C LEU A 312 -17.72 4.76 10.50
N ALA A 313 -17.55 4.97 11.80
CA ALA A 313 -17.01 6.22 12.34
C ALA A 313 -15.57 6.47 11.89
N ALA A 314 -14.72 5.46 11.94
CA ALA A 314 -13.35 5.51 11.43
C ALA A 314 -13.29 5.81 9.93
N ARG A 315 -14.20 5.24 9.13
CA ARG A 315 -14.32 5.55 7.70
C ARG A 315 -14.69 7.01 7.48
N ARG A 316 -15.65 7.57 8.24
CA ARG A 316 -16.00 9.00 8.16
C ARG A 316 -14.81 9.88 8.52
N GLU A 317 -14.06 9.53 9.55
CA GLU A 317 -12.85 10.25 9.95
C GLU A 317 -11.79 10.25 8.84
N TYR A 318 -11.53 9.09 8.23
CA TYR A 318 -10.63 8.99 7.09
C TYR A 318 -11.05 9.91 5.93
N GLN A 319 -12.36 9.98 5.63
CA GLN A 319 -12.88 10.89 4.60
C GLN A 319 -12.72 12.37 4.98
N ARG A 320 -12.90 12.73 6.26
CA ARG A 320 -12.64 14.10 6.73
C ARG A 320 -11.17 14.49 6.54
N ARG A 321 -10.25 13.57 6.86
CA ARG A 321 -8.81 13.78 6.67
C ARG A 321 -8.46 13.95 5.19
N LEU A 322 -9.05 13.16 4.30
CA LEU A 322 -8.89 13.36 2.85
C LEU A 322 -9.46 14.70 2.38
N ALA A 323 -10.61 15.12 2.89
CA ALA A 323 -11.19 16.42 2.57
C ALA A 323 -10.28 17.57 3.03
N LEU A 324 -9.70 17.47 4.22
CA LEU A 324 -8.72 18.44 4.72
C LEU A 324 -7.44 18.44 3.87
N LEU A 325 -6.92 17.27 3.52
CA LEU A 325 -5.76 17.13 2.61
C LEU A 325 -6.01 17.84 1.27
N ARG A 326 -7.19 17.65 0.68
CA ARG A 326 -7.59 18.34 -0.57
C ARG A 326 -7.67 19.84 -0.37
N ALA A 327 -8.29 20.30 0.72
CA ALA A 327 -8.46 21.71 1.00
C ALA A 327 -7.12 22.43 1.13
N VAL A 328 -6.14 21.84 1.83
CA VAL A 328 -4.84 22.49 2.06
C VAL A 328 -3.87 22.40 0.87
N LEU A 329 -4.16 21.59 -0.16
CA LEU A 329 -3.28 21.39 -1.32
C LEU A 329 -3.90 21.80 -2.66
N ARG A 330 -5.18 22.18 -2.72
CA ARG A 330 -5.85 22.61 -3.96
C ARG A 330 -5.74 24.12 -4.25
N ASP A 331 -5.09 24.88 -3.37
CA ASP A 331 -4.79 26.31 -3.55
C ASP A 331 -3.53 26.55 -4.41
#